data_AF-A0A6A3VZ62-F1
#
_entry.id   AF-A0A6A3VZ62-F1
#
_cell.length_a   1.000
_cell.length_b   1.000
_cell.length_c   1.000
_cell.angle_alpha   90.00
_cell.angle_beta   90.00
_cell.angle_gamma   90.00
#
_symmetry.space_group_name_H-M   'P 1'
#
loop_
_entity.id
_entity.type
_entity.pdbx_description
1 polymer ?
#
loop_
_entity_poly.entity_id
_entity_poly.type
_entity_poly.pdbx_seq_one_letter_code
_entity_poly.pdbx_strand_id
1 'polypeptide(L)'
;MKNANTKEIATTLEAAQIKSWLSGAFSPIQIMDTQKLSKAGAGLFDSPQFATWSNYLTAYNKKYPKEQLTVIEAFTKGYGEEGAIKILGSLDDGPGATKFKDEMVKAWMTDLDHPANMFKRLKLNEAGDDLLTSSLLSIWTRYMKAFNEQNPFAETTMIQTLTKSYGDEKLATIIQAGTK
;
A
#
# COMPACT_ATOMS: atom_id res chain seq x y z
N MET A 1 0.93 -25.18 19.42
CA MET A 1 -0.13 -24.58 20.26
C MET A 1 0.48 -23.40 21.03
N LYS A 2 -0.08 -22.19 20.95
CA LYS A 2 0.34 -21.07 21.80
C LYS A 2 -0.17 -21.34 23.23
N ASN A 3 0.73 -21.51 24.20
CA ASN A 3 0.38 -21.70 25.62
C ASN A 3 -0.10 -20.35 26.21
N ALA A 4 -1.14 -20.34 27.04
CA ALA A 4 -1.70 -19.13 27.64
C ALA A 4 -0.63 -18.27 28.35
N ASN A 5 0.29 -18.90 29.09
CA ASN A 5 1.39 -18.21 29.79
C ASN A 5 2.38 -17.56 28.81
N THR A 6 2.64 -18.19 27.66
CA THR A 6 3.53 -17.60 26.64
C THR A 6 2.90 -16.41 25.92
N LYS A 7 1.56 -16.37 25.81
CA LYS A 7 0.82 -15.24 25.20
C LYS A 7 0.88 -14.00 26.10
N GLU A 8 0.73 -14.19 27.40
CA GLU A 8 0.79 -13.08 28.37
C GLU A 8 2.18 -12.45 28.39
N ILE A 9 3.23 -13.26 28.53
CA ILE A 9 4.62 -12.78 28.49
C ILE A 9 4.93 -12.05 27.17
N ALA A 10 4.50 -12.60 26.02
CA ALA A 10 4.70 -11.95 24.73
C ALA A 10 4.02 -10.58 24.66
N THR A 11 2.78 -10.47 25.14
CA THR A 11 2.04 -9.19 25.20
C THR A 11 2.76 -8.17 26.10
N THR A 12 3.25 -8.59 27.26
CA THR A 12 4.01 -7.72 28.17
C THR A 12 5.30 -7.22 27.54
N LEU A 13 6.03 -8.10 26.83
CA LEU A 13 7.26 -7.75 26.14
C LEU A 13 7.00 -6.79 24.98
N GLU A 14 5.95 -7.01 24.19
CA GLU A 14 5.55 -6.09 23.10
C GLU A 14 5.23 -4.69 23.65
N ALA A 15 4.46 -4.60 24.73
CA ALA A 15 4.14 -3.32 25.37
C ALA A 15 5.40 -2.61 25.90
N ALA A 16 6.33 -3.36 26.51
CA ALA A 16 7.60 -2.82 26.98
C ALA A 16 8.48 -2.32 25.83
N GLN A 17 8.50 -3.04 24.70
CA GLN A 17 9.23 -2.65 23.50
C GLN A 17 8.68 -1.35 22.90
N ILE A 18 7.36 -1.24 22.71
CA ILE A 18 6.69 -0.02 22.24
C ILE A 18 7.02 1.17 23.16
N LYS A 19 6.94 0.96 24.49
CA LYS A 19 7.28 2.00 25.47
C LYS A 19 8.74 2.44 25.36
N SER A 20 9.67 1.49 25.20
CA SER A 20 11.09 1.78 25.01
C SER A 20 11.32 2.63 23.75
N TRP A 21 10.70 2.26 22.62
CA TRP A 21 10.81 3.04 21.39
C TRP A 21 10.27 4.47 21.54
N LEU A 22 9.13 4.65 22.20
CA LEU A 22 8.56 5.97 22.49
C LEU A 22 9.43 6.80 23.44
N SER A 23 10.08 6.18 24.42
CA SER A 23 11.00 6.84 25.34
C SER A 23 12.27 7.31 24.64
N GLY A 24 12.75 6.55 23.65
CA GLY A 24 13.87 6.95 22.79
C GLY A 24 13.51 7.96 21.71
N ALA A 25 12.24 8.39 21.61
CA ALA A 25 11.72 9.31 20.60
C ALA A 25 12.02 8.88 19.13
N PHE A 26 12.08 7.57 18.87
CA PHE A 26 12.32 7.08 17.51
C PHE A 26 11.10 7.36 16.62
N SER A 27 11.30 7.79 15.39
CA SER A 27 10.18 7.95 14.45
C SER A 27 9.66 6.57 13.99
N PRO A 28 8.39 6.46 13.55
CA PRO A 28 7.88 5.24 12.94
C PRO A 28 8.72 4.75 11.76
N ILE A 29 9.33 5.67 11.00
CA ILE A 29 10.21 5.35 9.86
C ILE A 29 11.51 4.71 10.35
N GLN A 30 12.12 5.24 11.42
CA GLN A 30 13.33 4.64 12.03
C GLN A 30 13.06 3.22 12.56
N ILE A 31 11.92 3.01 13.23
CA ILE A 31 11.53 1.67 13.70
C ILE A 31 11.25 0.74 12.54
N MET A 32 10.59 1.21 11.48
CA MET A 32 10.34 0.43 10.28
C MET A 32 11.63 -0.11 9.65
N ASP A 33 12.64 0.76 9.51
CA ASP A 33 13.96 0.40 8.98
C ASP A 33 14.72 -0.54 9.93
N THR A 34 14.69 -0.25 11.24
CA THR A 34 15.33 -1.09 12.27
C THR A 34 14.74 -2.51 12.29
N GLN A 35 13.42 -2.62 12.14
CA GLN A 35 12.69 -3.88 12.03
C GLN A 35 12.79 -4.51 10.64
N LYS A 36 13.43 -3.83 9.68
CA LYS A 36 13.64 -4.28 8.29
C LYS A 36 12.34 -4.66 7.59
N LEU A 37 11.25 -3.94 7.88
CA LEU A 37 9.94 -4.26 7.31
C LEU A 37 9.92 -4.13 5.78
N SER A 38 10.79 -3.31 5.17
CA SER A 38 10.94 -3.22 3.70
C SER A 38 11.40 -4.51 3.04
N LYS A 39 12.13 -5.33 3.80
CA LYS A 39 12.70 -6.57 3.29
C LYS A 39 11.75 -7.75 3.50
N ALA A 40 10.64 -7.54 4.20
CA ALA A 40 9.57 -8.50 4.25
C ALA A 40 8.91 -8.52 2.86
N GLY A 41 9.00 -9.66 2.19
CA GLY A 41 8.35 -9.87 0.89
C GLY A 41 6.83 -9.98 1.02
N ALA A 42 6.24 -10.86 0.20
CA ALA A 42 4.83 -11.23 0.31
C ALA A 42 4.47 -11.62 1.77
N GLY A 43 3.28 -11.23 2.23
CA GLY A 43 2.79 -11.47 3.59
C GLY A 43 3.22 -10.46 4.67
N LEU A 44 3.97 -9.39 4.34
CA LEU A 44 4.34 -8.35 5.31
C LEU A 44 3.13 -7.82 6.09
N PHE A 45 2.04 -7.49 5.39
CA PHE A 45 0.86 -6.85 5.98
C PHE A 45 0.02 -7.81 6.85
N ASP A 46 0.27 -9.11 6.74
CA ASP A 46 -0.31 -10.14 7.62
C ASP A 46 0.66 -10.58 8.73
N SER A 47 1.87 -10.00 8.77
CA SER A 47 2.91 -10.39 9.73
C SER A 47 2.67 -9.79 11.13
N PRO A 48 2.99 -10.55 12.21
CA PRO A 48 2.98 -10.00 13.57
C PRO A 48 3.90 -8.79 13.74
N GLN A 49 5.01 -8.73 13.01
CA GLN A 49 5.97 -7.62 13.08
C GLN A 49 5.34 -6.32 12.55
N PHE A 50 4.57 -6.41 11.46
CA PHE A 50 3.82 -5.26 10.95
C PHE A 50 2.71 -4.82 11.91
N ALA A 51 2.05 -5.78 12.58
CA ALA A 51 1.05 -5.46 13.61
C ALA A 51 1.68 -4.69 14.79
N THR A 52 2.83 -5.12 15.30
CA THR A 52 3.56 -4.42 16.36
C THR A 52 4.00 -3.02 15.91
N TRP A 53 4.51 -2.87 14.69
CA TRP A 53 4.85 -1.56 14.14
C TRP A 53 3.63 -0.64 13.96
N SER A 54 2.49 -1.19 13.55
CA SER A 54 1.24 -0.42 13.42
C SER A 54 0.71 0.05 14.78
N ASN A 55 0.84 -0.78 15.82
CA ASN A 55 0.55 -0.40 17.21
C ASN A 55 1.49 0.72 17.68
N TYR A 56 2.78 0.62 17.33
CA TYR A 56 3.76 1.68 17.60
C TYR A 56 3.39 2.99 16.92
N LEU A 57 3.06 2.97 15.63
CA LEU A 57 2.64 4.14 14.87
C LEU A 57 1.42 4.83 15.53
N THR A 58 0.44 4.04 15.95
CA THR A 58 -0.74 4.54 16.66
C THR A 58 -0.37 5.24 17.97
N ALA A 59 0.51 4.62 18.77
CA ALA A 59 0.97 5.21 20.03
C ALA A 59 1.83 6.46 19.81
N TYR A 60 2.67 6.46 18.77
CA TYR A 60 3.48 7.61 18.35
C TYR A 60 2.59 8.79 17.95
N ASN A 61 1.61 8.58 17.07
CA ASN A 61 0.69 9.63 16.62
C ASN A 61 -0.13 10.26 17.75
N LYS A 62 -0.47 9.47 18.78
CA LYS A 62 -1.13 9.96 19.99
C LYS A 62 -0.20 10.84 20.84
N LYS A 63 1.08 10.48 20.93
CA LYS A 63 2.09 11.23 21.71
C LYS A 63 2.57 12.49 20.99
N TYR A 64 2.67 12.44 19.66
CA TYR A 64 3.20 13.51 18.81
C TYR A 64 2.14 13.97 17.79
N PRO A 65 1.07 14.66 18.22
CA PRO A 65 -0.05 15.01 17.34
C PRO A 65 0.29 15.98 16.19
N LYS A 66 1.41 16.69 16.28
CA LYS A 66 1.89 17.59 15.20
C LYS A 66 2.75 16.88 14.15
N GLU A 67 3.17 15.64 14.42
CA GLU A 67 4.08 14.85 13.58
C GLU A 67 3.41 13.53 13.14
N GLN A 68 2.08 13.50 13.12
CA GLN A 68 1.33 12.30 12.79
C GLN A 68 1.68 11.81 11.39
N LEU A 69 1.74 10.49 11.25
CA LEU A 69 1.91 9.81 9.98
C LEU A 69 0.80 8.78 9.80
N THR A 70 0.22 8.74 8.62
CA THR A 70 -0.47 7.54 8.14
C THR A 70 0.54 6.44 7.84
N VAL A 71 0.07 5.19 7.73
CA VAL A 71 0.91 4.06 7.29
C VAL A 71 1.55 4.39 5.93
N ILE A 72 0.78 4.98 5.03
CA ILE A 72 1.22 5.30 3.66
C ILE A 72 2.29 6.37 3.65
N GLU A 73 2.13 7.43 4.43
CA GLU A 73 3.17 8.47 4.55
C GLU A 73 4.45 7.90 5.14
N ALA A 74 4.35 7.02 6.14
CA ALA A 74 5.54 6.37 6.70
C ALA A 74 6.26 5.51 5.66
N PHE A 75 5.53 4.70 4.88
CA PHE A 75 6.11 3.87 3.81
C PHE A 75 6.67 4.71 2.66
N THR A 76 5.94 5.75 2.23
CA THR A 76 6.37 6.64 1.13
C THR A 76 7.60 7.44 1.53
N LYS A 77 7.64 8.01 2.76
CA LYS A 77 8.81 8.72 3.28
C LYS A 77 9.98 7.78 3.54
N GLY A 78 9.73 6.53 3.95
CA GLY A 78 10.77 5.55 4.28
C GLY A 78 11.40 4.87 3.06
N TYR A 79 10.62 4.62 2.01
CA TYR A 79 11.09 3.86 0.83
C TYR A 79 11.13 4.68 -0.46
N GLY A 80 10.69 5.93 -0.41
CA GLY A 80 10.46 6.73 -1.60
C GLY A 80 9.24 6.24 -2.39
N GLU A 81 8.87 7.02 -3.39
CA GLU A 81 7.72 6.72 -4.24
C GLU A 81 7.93 5.42 -5.04
N GLU A 82 9.11 5.22 -5.64
CA GLU A 82 9.40 4.00 -6.40
C GLU A 82 9.42 2.75 -5.52
N GLY A 83 9.96 2.85 -4.31
CA GLY A 83 9.96 1.76 -3.35
C GLY A 83 8.54 1.40 -2.90
N ALA A 84 7.70 2.40 -2.65
CA ALA A 84 6.29 2.20 -2.31
C ALA A 84 5.51 1.52 -3.46
N ILE A 85 5.71 1.95 -4.71
CA ILE A 85 5.09 1.31 -5.89
C ILE A 85 5.54 -0.15 -6.02
N LYS A 86 6.83 -0.43 -5.80
CA LYS A 86 7.34 -1.80 -5.84
C LYS A 86 6.72 -2.70 -4.77
N ILE A 87 6.58 -2.19 -3.55
CA ILE A 87 5.89 -2.91 -2.45
C ILE A 87 4.44 -3.19 -2.86
N LEU A 88 3.72 -2.17 -3.34
CA LEU A 88 2.34 -2.30 -3.82
C LEU A 88 2.19 -3.35 -4.92
N GLY A 89 3.11 -3.38 -5.88
CA GLY A 89 3.12 -4.35 -6.97
C GLY A 89 3.43 -5.78 -6.52
N SER A 90 4.06 -5.94 -5.36
CA SER A 90 4.38 -7.25 -4.77
C SER A 90 3.35 -7.77 -3.77
N LEU A 91 2.30 -6.99 -3.50
CA LEU A 91 1.27 -7.38 -2.55
C LEU A 91 0.50 -8.60 -3.05
N ASP A 92 0.39 -9.59 -2.17
CA ASP A 92 -0.58 -10.67 -2.30
C ASP A 92 -2.03 -10.14 -2.08
N ASP A 93 -2.98 -11.06 -2.14
CA ASP A 93 -4.39 -10.78 -1.87
C ASP A 93 -4.81 -11.26 -0.47
N GLY A 94 -3.86 -11.33 0.47
CA GLY A 94 -4.12 -11.59 1.88
C GLY A 94 -5.01 -10.50 2.51
N PRO A 95 -5.67 -10.78 3.65
CA PRO A 95 -6.54 -9.83 4.31
C PRO A 95 -5.83 -8.52 4.69
N GLY A 96 -4.61 -8.61 5.23
CA GLY A 96 -3.78 -7.47 5.59
C GLY A 96 -3.36 -6.65 4.37
N ALA A 97 -2.91 -7.32 3.30
CA ALA A 97 -2.59 -6.66 2.04
C ALA A 97 -3.81 -5.97 1.42
N THR A 98 -4.98 -6.61 1.43
CA THR A 98 -6.24 -6.04 0.94
C THR A 98 -6.62 -4.79 1.71
N LYS A 99 -6.56 -4.84 3.04
CA LYS A 99 -6.81 -3.67 3.90
C LYS A 99 -5.84 -2.52 3.59
N PHE A 100 -4.56 -2.83 3.40
CA PHE A 100 -3.56 -1.84 3.04
C PHE A 100 -3.84 -1.21 1.67
N LYS A 101 -4.22 -2.01 0.66
CA LYS A 101 -4.65 -1.49 -0.67
C LYS A 101 -5.83 -0.51 -0.53
N ASP A 102 -6.80 -0.80 0.35
CA ASP A 102 -7.96 0.06 0.55
C ASP A 102 -7.61 1.36 1.30
N GLU A 103 -6.72 1.29 2.30
CA GLU A 103 -6.19 2.49 2.96
C GLU A 103 -5.39 3.37 1.97
N MET A 104 -4.60 2.75 1.08
CA MET A 104 -3.86 3.43 0.02
C MET A 104 -4.80 4.21 -0.90
N VAL A 105 -5.87 3.58 -1.38
CA VAL A 105 -6.89 4.24 -2.19
C VAL A 105 -7.53 5.40 -1.43
N LYS A 106 -7.91 5.21 -0.16
CA LYS A 106 -8.50 6.29 0.65
C LYS A 106 -7.57 7.49 0.81
N ALA A 107 -6.27 7.27 1.02
CA ALA A 107 -5.32 8.38 1.13
C ALA A 107 -5.15 9.11 -0.22
N TRP A 108 -5.10 8.39 -1.34
CA TRP A 108 -5.08 9.05 -2.65
C TRP A 108 -6.37 9.78 -3.00
N MET A 109 -7.49 9.47 -2.33
CA MET A 109 -8.72 10.25 -2.46
C MET A 109 -8.67 11.57 -1.67
N THR A 110 -7.74 11.75 -0.71
CA THR A 110 -7.58 13.04 -0.01
C THR A 110 -6.73 14.05 -0.76
N ASP A 111 -5.86 13.57 -1.66
CA ASP A 111 -5.07 14.37 -2.59
C ASP A 111 -5.35 13.87 -4.01
N LEU A 112 -6.53 14.24 -4.51
CA LEU A 112 -7.18 13.63 -5.66
C LEU A 112 -6.47 13.99 -6.97
N ASP A 113 -6.20 12.98 -7.80
CA ASP A 113 -5.71 13.15 -9.16
C ASP A 113 -6.56 12.33 -10.14
N HIS A 114 -6.59 12.72 -11.41
CA HIS A 114 -7.40 12.01 -12.41
C HIS A 114 -6.87 10.56 -12.59
N PRO A 115 -7.73 9.53 -12.74
CA PRO A 115 -7.27 8.14 -12.83
C PRO A 115 -6.25 7.90 -13.95
N ALA A 116 -6.35 8.61 -15.07
CA ALA A 116 -5.35 8.53 -16.15
C ALA A 116 -3.94 9.01 -15.72
N ASN A 117 -3.83 9.95 -14.79
CA ASN A 117 -2.54 10.40 -14.25
C ASN A 117 -2.01 9.39 -13.23
N MET A 118 -2.90 8.89 -12.35
CA MET A 118 -2.55 7.81 -11.42
C MET A 118 -2.08 6.55 -12.14
N PHE A 119 -2.66 6.23 -13.30
CA PHE A 119 -2.23 5.11 -14.14
C PHE A 119 -0.74 5.24 -14.53
N LYS A 120 -0.33 6.45 -14.92
CA LYS A 120 1.06 6.76 -15.26
C LYS A 120 1.97 6.77 -14.04
N ARG A 121 1.50 7.33 -12.92
CA ARG A 121 2.23 7.35 -11.65
C ARG A 121 2.58 5.93 -11.17
N LEU A 122 1.66 4.99 -11.37
CA LEU A 122 1.86 3.57 -11.06
C LEU A 122 2.64 2.81 -12.14
N LYS A 123 3.17 3.52 -13.16
CA LYS A 123 3.92 2.98 -14.30
C LYS A 123 3.15 1.90 -15.08
N LEU A 124 1.82 1.92 -15.03
CA LEU A 124 0.98 0.94 -15.72
C LEU A 124 0.92 1.18 -17.23
N ASN A 125 1.32 2.36 -17.72
CA ASN A 125 1.52 2.66 -19.13
C ASN A 125 2.79 2.01 -19.72
N GLU A 126 3.69 1.55 -18.86
CA GLU A 126 4.97 0.92 -19.22
C GLU A 126 4.97 -0.59 -18.98
N ALA A 127 3.90 -1.14 -18.37
CA ALA A 127 3.80 -2.55 -18.01
C ALA A 127 3.78 -3.50 -19.22
N GLY A 128 3.31 -3.05 -20.39
CA GLY A 128 3.29 -3.89 -21.59
C GLY A 128 2.43 -5.13 -21.42
N ASP A 129 2.98 -6.29 -21.75
CA ASP A 129 2.26 -7.58 -21.69
C ASP A 129 1.95 -8.03 -20.25
N ASP A 130 2.72 -7.54 -19.26
CA ASP A 130 2.51 -7.83 -17.84
C ASP A 130 1.37 -6.99 -17.21
N LEU A 131 0.73 -6.11 -17.99
CA LEU A 131 -0.31 -5.21 -17.50
C LEU A 131 -1.44 -5.97 -16.79
N LEU A 132 -1.96 -7.03 -17.41
CA LEU A 132 -3.16 -7.73 -16.94
C LEU A 132 -2.90 -8.60 -15.69
N THR A 133 -1.64 -8.96 -15.42
CA THR A 133 -1.23 -9.72 -14.23
C THR A 133 -0.74 -8.82 -13.09
N SER A 134 -0.65 -7.51 -13.33
CA SER A 134 -0.12 -6.56 -12.36
C SER A 134 -1.08 -6.30 -11.19
N SER A 135 -0.60 -6.52 -9.95
CA SER A 135 -1.32 -6.12 -8.73
C SER A 135 -1.61 -4.62 -8.69
N LEU A 136 -0.78 -3.79 -9.35
CA LEU A 136 -0.99 -2.35 -9.45
C LEU A 136 -2.23 -2.00 -10.29
N LEU A 137 -2.57 -2.82 -11.30
CA LEU A 137 -3.78 -2.60 -12.11
C LEU A 137 -5.05 -2.80 -11.25
N SER A 138 -5.05 -3.79 -10.36
CA SER A 138 -6.15 -4.01 -9.41
C SER A 138 -6.33 -2.83 -8.46
N ILE A 139 -5.23 -2.30 -7.92
CA ILE A 139 -5.23 -1.12 -7.04
C ILE A 139 -5.73 0.12 -7.80
N TRP A 140 -5.22 0.36 -9.01
CA TRP A 140 -5.68 1.45 -9.87
C TRP A 140 -7.16 1.35 -10.20
N THR A 141 -7.67 0.14 -10.44
CA THR A 141 -9.10 -0.09 -10.73
C THR A 141 -9.98 0.30 -9.55
N ARG A 142 -9.56 -0.01 -8.31
CA ARG A 142 -10.27 0.43 -7.10
C ARG A 142 -10.26 1.95 -6.98
N TYR A 143 -9.12 2.59 -7.24
CA TYR A 143 -9.00 4.04 -7.25
C TYR A 143 -9.92 4.70 -8.29
N MET A 144 -9.90 4.22 -9.55
CA MET A 144 -10.75 4.73 -10.62
C MET A 144 -12.23 4.65 -10.26
N LYS A 145 -12.69 3.53 -9.69
CA LYS A 145 -14.08 3.38 -9.25
C LYS A 145 -14.44 4.40 -8.18
N ALA A 146 -13.63 4.53 -7.13
CA ALA A 146 -13.84 5.51 -6.06
C ALA A 146 -13.81 6.96 -6.59
N PHE A 147 -12.92 7.26 -7.55
CA PHE A 147 -12.85 8.56 -8.21
C PHE A 147 -14.14 8.86 -8.99
N ASN A 148 -14.59 7.94 -9.84
CA ASN A 148 -15.77 8.14 -10.69
C ASN A 148 -17.04 8.31 -9.85
N GLU A 149 -17.19 7.54 -8.76
CA GLU A 149 -18.31 7.68 -7.83
C GLU A 149 -18.41 9.08 -7.22
N GLN A 150 -17.27 9.72 -6.94
CA GLN A 150 -17.22 11.07 -6.38
C GLN A 150 -17.22 12.17 -7.46
N ASN A 151 -16.82 11.84 -8.70
CA ASN A 151 -16.62 12.80 -9.79
C ASN A 151 -17.27 12.33 -11.10
N PRO A 152 -18.61 12.21 -11.19
CA PRO A 152 -19.28 11.65 -12.37
C PRO A 152 -19.01 12.42 -13.67
N PHE A 153 -18.73 13.72 -13.59
CA PHE A 153 -18.46 14.57 -14.77
C PHE A 153 -17.02 14.46 -15.30
N ALA A 154 -16.12 13.84 -14.54
CA ALA A 154 -14.72 13.63 -14.90
C ALA A 154 -14.37 12.13 -14.96
N GLU A 155 -15.38 11.27 -15.06
CA GLU A 155 -15.18 9.84 -15.03
C GLU A 155 -14.34 9.34 -16.21
N THR A 156 -13.65 8.22 -16.00
CA THR A 156 -13.02 7.48 -17.08
C THR A 156 -13.27 5.99 -16.92
N THR A 157 -13.15 5.25 -18.02
CA THR A 157 -13.24 3.79 -18.00
C THR A 157 -11.86 3.15 -18.15
N MET A 158 -11.77 1.88 -17.76
CA MET A 158 -10.57 1.08 -17.98
C MET A 158 -10.19 1.08 -19.46
N ILE A 159 -11.14 0.79 -20.36
CA ILE A 159 -10.85 0.72 -21.79
C ILE A 159 -10.36 2.06 -22.35
N GLN A 160 -10.97 3.19 -21.95
CA GLN A 160 -10.51 4.52 -22.39
C GLN A 160 -9.07 4.80 -21.95
N THR A 161 -8.74 4.51 -20.69
CA THR A 161 -7.39 4.74 -20.16
C THR A 161 -6.36 3.83 -20.83
N LEU A 162 -6.70 2.56 -21.04
CA LEU A 162 -5.81 1.59 -21.69
C LEU A 162 -5.60 1.93 -23.17
N THR A 163 -6.66 2.21 -23.93
CA THR A 163 -6.56 2.63 -25.34
C THR A 163 -5.72 3.90 -25.47
N LYS A 164 -5.93 4.89 -24.59
CA LYS A 164 -5.12 6.13 -24.62
C LYS A 164 -3.63 5.89 -24.31
N SER A 165 -3.32 4.86 -23.52
CA SER A 165 -1.94 4.56 -23.10
C SER A 165 -1.20 3.66 -24.08
N TYR A 166 -1.90 2.68 -24.65
CA TYR A 166 -1.31 1.62 -25.47
C TYR A 166 -1.64 1.73 -26.96
N GLY A 167 -2.72 2.43 -27.32
CA GLY A 167 -3.32 2.35 -28.66
C GLY A 167 -4.12 1.06 -28.86
N ASP A 168 -5.04 1.07 -29.85
CA ASP A 168 -5.97 -0.05 -30.05
C ASP A 168 -5.27 -1.36 -30.45
N GLU A 169 -4.30 -1.30 -31.38
CA GLU A 169 -3.60 -2.49 -31.88
C GLU A 169 -2.80 -3.22 -30.78
N LYS A 170 -2.03 -2.46 -29.99
CA LYS A 170 -1.23 -3.02 -28.90
C LYS A 170 -2.12 -3.52 -27.78
N LEU A 171 -3.17 -2.79 -27.42
CA LEU A 171 -4.11 -3.23 -26.39
C LEU A 171 -4.82 -4.53 -26.78
N ALA A 172 -5.23 -4.67 -28.05
CA ALA A 172 -5.81 -5.91 -28.54
C ALA A 172 -4.86 -7.10 -28.37
N THR A 173 -3.56 -6.90 -28.62
CA THR A 173 -2.52 -7.93 -28.43
C THR A 173 -2.37 -8.34 -26.96
N ILE A 174 -2.33 -7.36 -26.04
CA ILE A 174 -2.26 -7.59 -24.59
C ILE A 174 -3.49 -8.41 -24.12
N ILE A 175 -4.68 -8.03 -24.57
CA ILE A 175 -5.92 -8.73 -24.23
C ILE A 175 -5.90 -10.17 -24.76
N GLN A 176 -5.51 -10.38 -26.02
CA GLN A 176 -5.42 -11.72 -26.60
C GLN A 176 -4.43 -12.61 -25.85
N ALA A 177 -3.30 -12.07 -25.39
CA ALA A 177 -2.32 -12.81 -24.60
C ALA A 177 -2.91 -13.31 -23.26
N GLY A 178 -3.75 -12.51 -22.60
CA GLY A 178 -4.38 -12.87 -21.33
C GLY A 178 -5.55 -13.85 -21.43
N THR A 179 -6.05 -14.15 -22.63
CA THR A 179 -7.15 -15.12 -22.86
C THR A 179 -6.69 -16.55 -23.14
N LYS A 180 -5.38 -16.79 -23.22
CA LYS A 180 -4.78 -18.10 -23.45
C LYS A 180 -4.51 -18.81 -22.13
#